data_AF-A0A358MND9-F1
#
_entry.id   AF-A0A358MND9-F1
#
_cell.length_a   1.000
_cell.length_b   1.000
_cell.length_c   1.000
_cell.angle_alpha   90.00
_cell.angle_beta   90.00
_cell.angle_gamma   90.00
#
_symmetry.space_group_name_H-M   'P 1'
#
loop_
_entity.id
_entity.type
_entity.pdbx_description
1 polymer ?
#
loop_
_entity_poly.entity_id
_entity_poly.type
_entity_poly.pdbx_seq_one_letter_code
_entity_poly.pdbx_strand_id
1 'polypeptide(L)'
;MVLETFYPREAEGRGRNPAQEKKFEESLAEQETFAADLELGGVAVENKEMQGEKELMAEINRLEDGLHAVLLRECLERGDKIKGDRLRQRLKTEKELRESKKARVTDVFRKRKDCRSPGKTSSDEERLATQNPRNDVMTVEISMESDIVEEAIFKPKNGEAVWVEEDGTARGMVERRPQTGYLREWLAGFVAKALDSEVVPPTVIREIDGAIGSVQLKINGRPASTFANEEWMEAANVKDLREVALLDFLLENYDRHDGNYIIENGGATRAIDHGLILPDPQFNFSTRSFPLRHFSAGDRTIPEPLLKQLNGLFEESRYGAIREAFNLVLGPTQSEDFFMGFEKRARGLIKNGELPDYYMHPSDERYFWGHTATFLAPPTKIERKHAS
;
A
#
# COMPACT_ATOMS: atom_id res chain seq x y z
N MET A 1 23.97 -20.02 -7.19
CA MET A 1 24.51 -21.39 -7.30
C MET A 1 25.84 -21.28 -8.00
N VAL A 2 26.91 -21.67 -7.32
CA VAL A 2 28.27 -21.71 -7.86
C VAL A 2 28.30 -22.79 -8.93
N LEU A 3 28.55 -22.41 -10.19
CA LEU A 3 28.90 -23.38 -11.23
C LEU A 3 30.35 -23.79 -10.98
N GLU A 4 30.55 -24.86 -10.19
CA GLU A 4 31.82 -25.56 -10.14
C GLU A 4 32.07 -26.20 -11.51
N THR A 5 32.88 -25.52 -12.32
CA THR A 5 33.48 -26.07 -13.53
C THR A 5 34.47 -27.17 -13.13
N PHE A 6 34.06 -28.43 -13.30
CA PHE A 6 34.98 -29.57 -13.29
C PHE A 6 35.90 -29.47 -14.52
N TYR A 7 37.09 -28.90 -14.34
CA TYR A 7 38.21 -29.07 -15.27
C TYR A 7 38.95 -30.37 -14.93
N PRO A 8 39.05 -31.35 -15.85
CA PRO A 8 40.05 -32.40 -15.71
C PRO A 8 41.41 -31.82 -16.12
N ARG A 9 42.37 -31.89 -15.19
CA ARG A 9 43.80 -31.67 -15.47
C ARG A 9 44.28 -32.68 -16.51
N GLU A 10 44.92 -32.12 -17.54
CA GLU A 10 45.96 -32.65 -18.42
C GLU A 10 46.26 -34.16 -18.33
N ALA A 11 45.87 -34.89 -19.37
CA ALA A 11 46.57 -36.09 -19.81
C ALA A 11 47.20 -35.78 -21.18
N GLU A 12 48.51 -35.56 -21.18
CA GLU A 12 49.33 -35.42 -22.38
C GLU A 12 49.30 -36.70 -23.22
N GLY A 13 49.26 -36.54 -24.55
CA GLY A 13 49.70 -37.57 -25.49
C GLY A 13 48.61 -38.47 -26.06
N ARG A 14 47.81 -37.94 -27.00
CA ARG A 14 47.30 -38.61 -28.21
C ARG A 14 46.54 -37.57 -29.05
N GLY A 15 46.95 -37.39 -30.30
CA GLY A 15 46.35 -36.41 -31.22
C GLY A 15 44.83 -36.59 -31.28
N ARG A 16 44.08 -35.53 -30.95
CA ARG A 16 42.62 -35.53 -31.09
C ARG A 16 42.29 -35.66 -32.57
N ASN A 17 41.30 -36.49 -32.87
CA ASN A 17 40.78 -36.64 -34.22
C ASN A 17 40.13 -35.29 -34.64
N PRO A 18 40.41 -34.74 -35.83
CA PRO A 18 39.79 -33.49 -36.31
C PRO A 18 38.25 -33.47 -36.24
N ALA A 19 37.61 -34.64 -36.33
CA ALA A 19 36.15 -34.76 -36.18
C ALA A 19 35.66 -34.57 -34.73
N GLN A 20 36.51 -34.79 -33.72
CA GLN A 20 36.19 -34.57 -32.30
C GLN A 20 36.43 -33.12 -31.89
N GLU A 21 37.42 -32.44 -32.45
CA GLU A 21 37.60 -30.99 -32.27
C GLU A 21 36.44 -30.21 -32.89
N LYS A 22 36.04 -30.56 -34.12
CA LYS A 22 34.89 -29.91 -34.78
C LYS A 22 33.59 -30.06 -33.97
N LYS A 23 33.32 -31.24 -33.41
CA LYS A 23 32.15 -31.48 -32.54
C LYS A 23 32.22 -30.71 -31.22
N PHE A 24 33.43 -30.48 -30.70
CA PHE A 24 33.62 -29.71 -29.47
C PHE A 24 33.43 -28.20 -29.70
N GLU A 25 33.90 -27.69 -30.84
CA GLU A 25 33.68 -26.31 -31.29
C GLU A 25 32.21 -26.04 -31.63
N GLU A 26 31.53 -26.98 -32.30
CA GLU A 26 30.08 -26.90 -32.57
C GLU A 26 29.27 -26.90 -31.25
N SER A 27 29.66 -27.71 -30.27
CA SER A 27 29.09 -27.76 -28.90
C SER A 27 29.28 -26.45 -28.12
N LEU A 28 30.45 -25.82 -28.23
CA LEU A 28 30.72 -24.51 -27.60
C LEU A 28 29.90 -23.39 -28.27
N ALA A 29 29.80 -23.39 -29.60
CA ALA A 29 28.99 -22.42 -30.32
C ALA A 29 27.48 -22.54 -30.02
N GLU A 30 26.98 -23.76 -29.82
CA GLU A 30 25.60 -24.03 -29.38
C GLU A 30 25.35 -23.56 -27.94
N GLN A 31 26.34 -23.68 -27.04
CA GLN A 31 26.25 -23.17 -25.67
C GLN A 31 26.30 -21.64 -25.60
N GLU A 32 27.13 -21.00 -26.43
CA GLU A 32 27.20 -19.53 -26.53
C GLU A 32 25.92 -18.93 -27.14
N THR A 33 25.33 -19.58 -28.15
CA THR A 33 24.03 -19.15 -28.72
C THR A 33 22.88 -19.32 -27.73
N PHE A 34 22.85 -20.42 -26.97
CA PHE A 34 21.83 -20.61 -25.92
C PHE A 34 21.94 -19.58 -24.79
N ALA A 35 23.16 -19.21 -24.38
CA ALA A 35 23.39 -18.14 -23.41
C ALA A 35 22.95 -16.76 -23.94
N ALA A 36 23.26 -16.46 -25.20
CA ALA A 36 22.84 -15.22 -25.85
C ALA A 36 21.30 -15.13 -26.02
N ASP A 37 20.63 -16.24 -26.34
CA ASP A 37 19.17 -16.30 -26.45
C ASP A 37 18.47 -16.13 -25.09
N LEU A 38 19.07 -16.63 -24.00
CA LEU A 38 18.61 -16.39 -22.63
C LEU A 38 18.78 -14.93 -22.21
N GLU A 39 19.91 -14.29 -22.55
CA GLU A 39 20.15 -12.88 -22.27
C GLU A 39 19.22 -11.97 -23.09
N LEU A 40 19.04 -12.24 -24.39
CA LEU A 40 18.11 -11.51 -25.26
C LEU A 40 16.65 -11.69 -24.83
N GLY A 41 16.28 -12.89 -24.40
CA GLY A 41 14.97 -13.19 -23.81
C GLY A 41 14.71 -12.40 -22.53
N GLY A 42 15.70 -12.31 -21.63
CA GLY A 42 15.64 -11.51 -20.41
C GLY A 42 15.47 -10.02 -20.69
N VAL A 43 16.29 -9.47 -21.59
CA VAL A 43 16.24 -8.05 -21.99
C VAL A 43 14.90 -7.70 -22.65
N ALA A 44 14.31 -8.60 -23.44
CA ALA A 44 13.00 -8.36 -24.06
C ALA A 44 11.84 -8.36 -23.05
N VAL A 45 11.92 -9.18 -22.00
CA VAL A 45 10.92 -9.21 -20.91
C VAL A 45 11.04 -7.95 -20.04
N GLU A 46 12.26 -7.59 -19.64
CA GLU A 46 12.52 -6.36 -18.86
C GLU A 46 12.07 -5.09 -19.60
N ASN A 47 12.33 -5.00 -20.91
CA ASN A 47 11.88 -3.87 -21.72
C ASN A 47 10.35 -3.77 -21.82
N LYS A 48 9.64 -4.90 -21.88
CA LYS A 48 8.16 -4.91 -21.87
C LYS A 48 7.59 -4.53 -20.51
N GLU A 49 8.19 -5.01 -19.43
CA GLU A 49 7.77 -4.65 -18.07
C GLU A 49 7.99 -3.15 -17.80
N MET A 50 9.17 -2.62 -18.13
CA MET A 50 9.45 -1.18 -18.03
C MET A 50 8.49 -0.32 -18.86
N GLN A 51 8.13 -0.76 -20.06
CA GLN A 51 7.17 -0.06 -20.90
C GLN A 51 5.77 -0.06 -20.25
N GLY A 52 5.35 -1.19 -19.67
CA GLY A 52 4.09 -1.28 -18.92
C GLY A 52 4.07 -0.41 -17.67
N GLU A 53 5.19 -0.30 -16.94
CA GLU A 53 5.29 0.55 -15.75
C GLU A 53 5.23 2.05 -16.10
N LYS A 54 5.82 2.45 -17.24
CA LYS A 54 5.70 3.83 -17.74
C LYS A 54 4.27 4.18 -18.15
N GLU A 55 3.58 3.26 -18.84
CA GLU A 55 2.18 3.43 -19.22
C GLU A 55 1.28 3.52 -17.98
N LEU A 56 1.52 2.67 -16.98
CA LEU A 56 0.83 2.69 -15.70
C LEU A 56 1.01 4.04 -14.99
N MET A 57 2.25 4.54 -14.87
CA MET A 57 2.50 5.85 -14.25
C MET A 57 1.83 7.00 -15.02
N ALA A 58 1.85 6.97 -16.35
CA ALA A 58 1.18 7.98 -17.16
C ALA A 58 -0.33 7.99 -16.92
N GLU A 59 -0.94 6.82 -16.80
CA GLU A 59 -2.37 6.68 -16.53
C GLU A 59 -2.75 7.13 -15.11
N ILE A 60 -1.93 6.80 -14.11
CA ILE A 60 -2.08 7.30 -12.74
C ILE A 60 -2.06 8.83 -12.72
N ASN A 61 -1.08 9.44 -13.38
CA ASN A 61 -0.94 10.89 -13.43
C ASN A 61 -2.15 11.56 -14.10
N ARG A 62 -2.67 10.95 -15.19
CA ARG A 62 -3.89 11.41 -15.85
C ARG A 62 -5.08 11.40 -14.90
N LEU A 63 -5.25 10.32 -14.11
CA LEU A 63 -6.34 10.21 -13.14
C LEU A 63 -6.20 11.23 -12.01
N GLU A 64 -5.00 11.41 -11.48
CA GLU A 64 -4.73 12.40 -10.43
C GLU A 64 -5.03 13.82 -10.89
N ASP A 65 -4.47 14.22 -12.04
CA ASP A 65 -4.66 15.56 -12.60
C ASP A 65 -6.13 15.80 -12.96
N GLY A 66 -6.82 14.77 -13.48
CA GLY A 66 -8.26 14.79 -13.75
C GLY A 66 -9.09 15.01 -12.49
N LEU A 67 -8.84 14.25 -11.42
CA LEU A 67 -9.54 14.44 -10.14
C LEU A 67 -9.26 15.82 -9.55
N HIS A 68 -8.01 16.31 -9.61
CA HIS A 68 -7.66 17.65 -9.14
C HIS A 68 -8.45 18.74 -9.87
N ALA A 69 -8.55 18.66 -11.19
CA ALA A 69 -9.30 19.62 -11.99
C ALA A 69 -10.79 19.64 -11.59
N VAL A 70 -11.37 18.47 -11.33
CA VAL A 70 -12.76 18.33 -10.84
C VAL A 70 -12.93 19.01 -9.48
N LEU A 71 -12.11 18.66 -8.50
CA LEU A 71 -12.22 19.18 -7.13
C LEU A 71 -12.00 20.69 -7.07
N LEU A 72 -11.04 21.22 -7.82
CA LEU A 72 -10.77 22.66 -7.89
C LEU A 72 -11.93 23.42 -8.54
N ARG A 73 -12.51 22.88 -9.62
CA ARG A 73 -13.68 23.46 -10.28
C ARG A 73 -14.86 23.56 -9.31
N GLU A 74 -15.15 22.48 -8.57
CA GLU A 74 -16.22 22.50 -7.58
C GLU A 74 -15.99 23.53 -6.47
N CYS A 75 -14.74 23.72 -6.02
CA CYS A 75 -14.42 24.75 -5.03
C CYS A 75 -14.68 26.16 -5.58
N LEU A 76 -14.33 26.39 -6.85
CA LEU A 76 -14.60 27.67 -7.53
C LEU A 76 -16.10 27.92 -7.69
N GLU A 77 -16.87 26.92 -8.13
CA GLU A 77 -18.32 26.99 -8.29
C GLU A 77 -19.04 27.27 -6.95
N ARG A 78 -18.55 26.69 -5.86
CA ARG A 78 -19.10 26.88 -4.51
C ARG A 78 -18.56 28.13 -3.80
N GLY A 79 -17.56 28.81 -4.37
CA GLY A 79 -16.89 29.95 -3.74
C GLY A 79 -16.07 29.59 -2.49
N ASP A 80 -15.69 28.32 -2.32
CA ASP A 80 -14.95 27.84 -1.15
C ASP A 80 -13.45 28.06 -1.34
N LYS A 81 -13.00 29.28 -1.04
CA LYS A 81 -11.59 29.68 -1.19
C LYS A 81 -10.65 28.88 -0.29
N ILE A 82 -11.05 28.62 0.95
CA ILE A 82 -10.20 27.93 1.92
C ILE A 82 -9.92 26.50 1.45
N LYS A 83 -10.96 25.78 1.04
CA LYS A 83 -10.81 24.43 0.49
C LYS A 83 -10.02 24.45 -0.82
N GLY A 84 -10.28 25.41 -1.70
CA GLY A 84 -9.55 25.58 -2.94
C GLY A 84 -8.05 25.78 -2.73
N ASP A 85 -7.66 26.59 -1.75
CA ASP A 85 -6.25 26.84 -1.43
C ASP A 85 -5.57 25.60 -0.83
N ARG A 86 -6.25 24.85 0.04
CA ARG A 86 -5.74 23.56 0.55
C ARG A 86 -5.52 22.54 -0.57
N LEU A 87 -6.48 22.40 -1.48
CA LEU A 87 -6.35 21.50 -2.63
C LEU A 87 -5.20 21.89 -3.55
N ARG A 88 -4.99 23.19 -3.79
CA ARG A 88 -3.82 23.66 -4.56
C ARG A 88 -2.51 23.33 -3.87
N GLN A 89 -2.45 23.49 -2.55
CA GLN A 89 -1.26 23.14 -1.78
C GLN A 89 -0.99 21.63 -1.87
N ARG A 90 -2.02 20.79 -1.69
CA ARG A 90 -1.89 19.34 -1.86
C ARG A 90 -1.44 18.94 -3.26
N LEU A 91 -2.05 19.50 -4.31
CA LEU A 91 -1.66 19.27 -5.69
C LEU A 91 -0.20 19.65 -5.93
N LYS A 92 0.23 20.80 -5.40
CA LYS A 92 1.63 21.24 -5.50
C LYS A 92 2.55 20.19 -4.86
N THR A 93 2.26 19.76 -3.63
CA THR A 93 3.05 18.75 -2.93
C THR A 93 3.08 17.42 -3.68
N GLU A 94 1.94 16.90 -4.13
CA GLU A 94 1.89 15.64 -4.90
C GLU A 94 2.70 15.75 -6.20
N LYS A 95 2.59 16.88 -6.91
CA LYS A 95 3.38 17.14 -8.11
C LYS A 95 4.88 17.15 -7.83
N GLU A 96 5.32 17.83 -6.77
CA GLU A 96 6.73 17.89 -6.39
C GLU A 96 7.26 16.51 -5.96
N LEU A 97 6.49 15.73 -5.18
CA LEU A 97 6.83 14.35 -4.82
C LEU A 97 7.03 13.48 -6.07
N ARG A 98 6.16 13.65 -7.07
CA ARG A 98 6.17 12.88 -8.32
C ARG A 98 7.33 13.28 -9.24
N GLU A 99 7.56 14.58 -9.43
CA GLU A 99 8.37 15.11 -10.55
C GLU A 99 9.77 15.59 -10.13
N SER A 100 10.06 15.71 -8.83
CA SER A 100 11.36 16.22 -8.37
C SER A 100 12.51 15.38 -8.93
N LYS A 101 13.44 16.02 -9.64
CA LYS A 101 14.61 15.34 -10.23
C LYS A 101 15.65 14.88 -9.21
N LYS A 102 15.56 15.35 -7.97
CA LYS A 102 16.50 15.04 -6.89
C LYS A 102 15.74 14.30 -5.79
N ALA A 103 15.70 12.98 -5.91
CA ALA A 103 15.37 12.10 -4.80
C ALA A 103 16.62 11.33 -4.39
N ARG A 104 16.84 11.22 -3.08
CA ARG A 104 17.93 10.41 -2.53
C ARG A 104 17.35 9.50 -1.46
N VAL A 105 17.62 8.20 -1.59
CA VAL A 105 17.33 7.26 -0.51
C VAL A 105 18.28 7.54 0.65
N THR A 106 17.72 7.87 1.81
CA THR A 106 18.51 8.20 3.01
C THR A 106 18.61 7.05 3.97
N ASP A 107 17.47 6.40 4.24
CA ASP A 107 17.40 5.25 5.12
C ASP A 107 16.63 4.12 4.46
N VAL A 108 17.20 2.93 4.52
CA VAL A 108 16.57 1.73 3.99
C VAL A 108 16.19 0.84 5.17
N PHE A 109 14.89 0.77 5.47
CA PHE A 109 14.36 -0.22 6.41
C PHE A 109 14.16 -1.55 5.68
N ARG A 110 15.28 -2.16 5.24
CA ARG A 110 15.28 -3.53 4.72
C ARG A 110 15.13 -4.47 5.91
N LYS A 111 13.95 -5.06 6.06
CA LYS A 111 13.72 -6.10 7.07
C LYS A 111 13.56 -7.47 6.42
N ARG A 112 14.43 -7.88 5.48
CA ARG A 112 14.41 -9.28 4.99
C ARG A 112 15.10 -10.24 5.97
N LYS A 113 14.53 -11.44 6.09
CA LYS A 113 15.29 -12.69 6.17
C LYS A 113 14.48 -13.80 5.51
N ASP A 114 14.60 -13.81 4.19
CA ASP A 114 14.49 -14.95 3.27
C ASP A 114 13.18 -15.76 3.30
N CYS A 115 12.36 -15.57 2.26
CA CYS A 115 11.34 -16.55 1.86
C CYS A 115 12.04 -17.87 1.52
N ARG A 116 11.87 -18.92 2.33
CA ARG A 116 12.30 -20.28 1.97
C ARG A 116 11.15 -21.06 1.35
N SER A 117 11.41 -21.63 0.18
CA SER A 117 10.68 -22.79 -0.35
C SER A 117 10.82 -24.00 0.59
N PRO A 118 9.87 -24.95 0.57
CA PRO A 118 9.76 -25.98 1.61
C PRO A 118 10.85 -27.05 1.49
N GLY A 119 11.60 -27.24 2.59
CA GLY A 119 12.51 -28.36 2.81
C GLY A 119 12.88 -28.48 4.30
N LYS A 120 12.29 -29.51 4.96
CA LYS A 120 12.55 -30.11 6.31
C LYS A 120 13.91 -29.72 6.96
N THR A 121 14.06 -29.35 8.25
CA THR A 121 13.52 -29.90 9.52
C THR A 121 14.00 -29.09 10.76
N SER A 122 13.25 -29.24 11.87
CA SER A 122 13.53 -28.97 13.30
C SER A 122 12.93 -27.68 13.90
N SER A 123 12.47 -27.81 15.14
CA SER A 123 11.16 -27.35 15.59
C SER A 123 11.18 -26.05 16.38
N ASP A 124 10.19 -25.22 16.06
CA ASP A 124 9.64 -24.09 16.81
C ASP A 124 10.31 -22.72 16.66
N GLU A 125 11.64 -22.58 16.60
CA GLU A 125 12.27 -21.26 16.37
C GLU A 125 12.36 -20.85 14.88
N GLU A 126 12.59 -21.80 13.97
CA GLU A 126 12.66 -21.53 12.52
C GLU A 126 11.26 -21.34 11.89
N ARG A 127 10.21 -21.78 12.58
CA ARG A 127 8.82 -21.77 12.12
C ARG A 127 8.16 -20.39 12.21
N LEU A 128 8.57 -19.57 13.18
CA LEU A 128 8.11 -18.17 13.30
C LEU A 128 8.85 -17.22 12.35
N ALA A 129 10.10 -17.51 12.00
CA ALA A 129 10.90 -16.69 11.09
C ALA A 129 10.52 -16.87 9.61
N THR A 130 10.02 -18.06 9.23
CA THR A 130 9.59 -18.40 7.86
C THR A 130 8.14 -18.02 7.53
N GLN A 131 7.36 -17.55 8.51
CA GLN A 131 5.92 -17.27 8.36
C GLN A 131 5.57 -15.80 8.09
N ASN A 132 6.51 -14.86 8.16
CA ASN A 132 6.19 -13.44 7.99
C ASN A 132 7.01 -12.83 6.84
N PRO A 133 6.50 -12.91 5.60
CA PRO A 133 7.13 -12.25 4.46
C PRO A 133 7.11 -10.72 4.74
N ARG A 134 8.28 -10.07 4.73
CA ARG A 134 8.44 -8.67 5.19
C ARG A 134 8.70 -7.74 4.01
N ASN A 135 8.04 -6.58 4.02
CA ASN A 135 8.14 -5.57 2.98
C ASN A 135 9.39 -4.69 3.17
N ASP A 136 10.04 -4.33 2.07
CA ASP A 136 11.06 -3.28 2.05
C ASP A 136 10.37 -1.91 2.06
N VAL A 137 10.77 -1.05 2.99
CA VAL A 137 10.28 0.33 3.13
C VAL A 137 11.49 1.24 3.28
N MET A 138 11.48 2.40 2.65
CA MET A 138 12.62 3.32 2.64
C MET A 138 12.15 4.72 3.01
N THR A 139 12.99 5.47 3.72
CA THR A 139 12.86 6.93 3.77
C THR A 139 13.69 7.52 2.65
N VAL A 140 13.07 8.44 1.93
CA VAL A 140 13.69 9.18 0.83
C VAL A 140 13.59 10.67 1.12
N GLU A 141 14.63 11.41 0.77
CA GLU A 141 14.64 12.86 0.76
C GLU A 141 14.31 13.35 -0.65
N ILE A 142 13.34 14.25 -0.76
CA ILE A 142 12.91 14.85 -2.02
C ILE A 142 13.17 16.34 -1.96
N SER A 143 13.99 16.86 -2.88
CA SER A 143 14.18 18.31 -3.00
C SER A 143 12.98 18.93 -3.71
N MET A 144 12.25 19.79 -3.02
CA MET A 144 11.12 20.55 -3.55
C MET A 144 11.61 21.76 -4.37
N GLU A 145 10.71 22.41 -5.13
CA GLU A 145 11.08 23.56 -5.98
C GLU A 145 11.64 24.74 -5.16
N SER A 146 11.27 24.84 -3.88
CA SER A 146 11.75 25.86 -2.94
C SER A 146 13.12 25.57 -2.33
N ASP A 147 13.87 24.60 -2.85
CA ASP A 147 15.11 24.05 -2.27
C ASP A 147 14.93 23.47 -0.85
N ILE A 148 13.68 23.29 -0.41
CA ILE A 148 13.34 22.59 0.83
C ILE A 148 13.46 21.10 0.56
N VAL A 149 14.14 20.39 1.46
CA VAL A 149 14.19 18.92 1.42
C VAL A 149 13.10 18.40 2.34
N GLU A 150 12.18 17.63 1.79
CA GLU A 150 11.13 16.94 2.54
C GLU A 150 11.43 15.46 2.60
N GLU A 151 11.12 14.83 3.73
CA GLU A 151 11.18 13.38 3.86
C GLU A 151 9.88 12.75 3.34
N ALA A 152 10.02 11.60 2.68
CA ALA A 152 8.91 10.77 2.24
C ALA A 152 9.21 9.30 2.49
N ILE A 153 8.16 8.48 2.52
CA ILE A 153 8.23 7.03 2.66
C ILE A 153 8.02 6.42 1.28
N PHE A 154 9.02 5.66 0.82
CA PHE A 154 8.98 4.93 -0.43
C PHE A 154 8.76 3.43 -0.17
N LYS A 155 7.73 2.87 -0.80
CA LYS A 155 7.41 1.43 -0.76
C LYS A 155 7.49 0.87 -2.19
N PRO A 156 8.63 0.28 -2.58
CA PRO A 156 8.81 -0.23 -3.94
C PRO A 156 7.97 -1.49 -4.17
N LYS A 157 7.47 -1.65 -5.41
CA LYS A 157 6.77 -2.86 -5.90
C LYS A 157 7.58 -4.12 -5.61
N ASN A 158 8.87 -4.12 -6.00
CA ASN A 158 9.77 -5.25 -5.79
C ASN A 158 10.21 -5.45 -4.32
N GLY A 159 9.82 -4.53 -3.44
CA GLY A 159 10.00 -4.64 -2.00
C GLY A 159 8.86 -5.34 -1.30
N GLU A 160 7.70 -5.48 -1.94
CA GLU A 160 6.56 -6.18 -1.36
C GLU A 160 6.79 -7.69 -1.37
N ALA A 161 6.49 -8.30 -0.24
CA ALA A 161 6.69 -9.70 -0.04
C ALA A 161 5.53 -10.52 -0.63
N VAL A 162 5.85 -11.68 -1.19
CA VAL A 162 4.92 -12.54 -1.92
C VAL A 162 4.85 -13.92 -1.31
N TRP A 163 3.68 -14.55 -1.40
CA TRP A 163 3.51 -15.97 -1.11
C TRP A 163 3.76 -16.77 -2.38
N VAL A 164 4.55 -17.84 -2.29
CA VAL A 164 4.80 -18.75 -3.40
C VAL A 164 4.13 -20.08 -3.05
N GLU A 165 3.17 -20.49 -3.86
CA GLU A 165 2.45 -21.76 -3.72
C GLU A 165 3.34 -22.95 -4.11
N GLU A 166 2.89 -24.17 -3.80
CA GLU A 166 3.66 -25.41 -4.10
C GLU A 166 3.93 -25.59 -5.60
N ASP A 167 3.05 -25.09 -6.47
CA ASP A 167 3.19 -25.13 -7.92
C ASP A 167 4.08 -24.01 -8.50
N GLY A 168 4.64 -23.16 -7.63
CA GLY A 168 5.49 -22.02 -8.01
C GLY A 168 4.74 -20.73 -8.31
N THR A 169 3.40 -20.72 -8.22
CA THR A 169 2.60 -19.50 -8.42
C THR A 169 2.86 -18.49 -7.31
N ALA A 170 3.27 -17.27 -7.67
CA ALA A 170 3.42 -16.16 -6.73
C ALA A 170 2.11 -15.37 -6.60
N ARG A 171 1.72 -15.04 -5.36
CA ARG A 171 0.58 -14.19 -5.04
C ARG A 171 0.92 -13.13 -3.99
N GLY A 172 0.09 -12.08 -3.94
CA GLY A 172 0.20 -11.02 -2.93
C GLY A 172 -0.27 -11.47 -1.55
N MET A 173 -0.06 -10.61 -0.56
CA MET A 173 -0.46 -10.92 0.83
C MET A 173 -1.97 -11.02 0.99
N VAL A 174 -2.71 -10.14 0.31
CA VAL A 174 -4.16 -10.00 0.44
C VAL A 174 -4.92 -10.32 -0.84
N GLU A 175 -4.24 -10.69 -1.92
CA GLU A 175 -4.88 -11.02 -3.19
C GLU A 175 -4.06 -12.01 -4.02
N ARG A 176 -4.63 -12.48 -5.14
CA ARG A 176 -3.93 -13.38 -6.07
C ARG A 176 -2.80 -12.70 -6.85
N ARG A 177 -2.92 -11.41 -7.19
CA ARG A 177 -1.85 -10.70 -7.91
C ARG A 177 -0.74 -10.30 -6.93
N PRO A 178 0.53 -10.60 -7.23
CA PRO A 178 1.64 -10.20 -6.37
C PRO A 178 1.93 -8.71 -6.49
N GLN A 179 2.48 -8.12 -5.42
CA GLN A 179 3.16 -6.82 -5.44
C GLN A 179 2.28 -5.63 -5.86
N THR A 180 1.05 -5.56 -5.32
CA THR A 180 0.05 -4.51 -5.63
C THR A 180 -0.17 -3.51 -4.49
N GLY A 181 0.44 -3.72 -3.32
CA GLY A 181 0.28 -2.90 -2.12
C GLY A 181 0.63 -1.44 -2.35
N TYR A 182 1.65 -1.14 -3.15
CA TYR A 182 1.99 0.24 -3.49
C TYR A 182 0.86 0.96 -4.27
N LEU A 183 0.14 0.25 -5.15
CA LEU A 183 -1.04 0.79 -5.84
C LEU A 183 -2.21 0.99 -4.90
N ARG A 184 -2.35 0.13 -3.89
CA ARG A 184 -3.38 0.23 -2.84
C ARG A 184 -3.14 1.42 -1.91
N GLU A 185 -1.88 1.73 -1.60
CA GLU A 185 -1.51 2.99 -0.91
C GLU A 185 -1.97 4.21 -1.71
N TRP A 186 -1.69 4.22 -3.02
CA TRP A 186 -2.13 5.28 -3.91
C TRP A 186 -3.66 5.39 -3.99
N LEU A 187 -4.36 4.26 -4.14
CA LEU A 187 -5.82 4.22 -4.19
C LEU A 187 -6.45 4.80 -2.92
N ALA A 188 -5.91 4.50 -1.74
CA ALA A 188 -6.38 5.08 -0.50
C ALA A 188 -6.23 6.60 -0.48
N GLY A 189 -5.07 7.12 -0.91
CA GLY A 189 -4.84 8.56 -1.06
C GLY A 189 -5.80 9.20 -2.08
N PHE A 190 -6.04 8.53 -3.20
CA PHE A 190 -6.95 8.97 -4.26
C PHE A 190 -8.40 9.06 -3.77
N VAL A 191 -8.89 8.03 -3.08
CA VAL A 191 -10.26 8.00 -2.52
C VAL A 191 -10.42 9.00 -1.39
N ALA A 192 -9.44 9.11 -0.48
CA ALA A 192 -9.46 10.12 0.59
C ALA A 192 -9.52 11.53 0.01
N LYS A 193 -8.75 11.80 -1.05
CA LYS A 193 -8.80 13.08 -1.77
C LYS A 193 -10.16 13.32 -2.42
N ALA A 194 -10.78 12.31 -3.05
CA ALA A 194 -12.11 12.42 -3.62
C ALA A 194 -13.21 12.65 -2.56
N LEU A 195 -12.97 12.22 -1.32
CA LEU A 195 -13.78 12.51 -0.12
C LEU A 195 -13.51 13.89 0.49
N ASP A 196 -12.58 14.68 -0.07
CA ASP A 196 -12.07 15.92 0.53
C ASP A 196 -11.51 15.71 1.95
N SER A 197 -10.89 14.55 2.19
CA SER A 197 -10.28 14.17 3.45
C SER A 197 -8.75 14.31 3.39
N GLU A 198 -8.18 14.79 4.49
CA GLU A 198 -6.73 14.99 4.67
C GLU A 198 -6.11 13.88 5.56
N VAL A 199 -6.88 12.86 5.95
CA VAL A 199 -6.39 11.80 6.85
C VAL A 199 -5.36 10.88 6.19
N VAL A 200 -5.37 10.73 4.86
CA VAL A 200 -4.31 10.01 4.14
C VAL A 200 -3.33 11.04 3.58
N PRO A 201 -2.04 10.98 3.96
CA PRO A 201 -1.03 11.89 3.45
C PRO A 201 -0.93 11.88 1.91
N PRO A 202 -0.44 12.96 1.28
CA PRO A 202 -0.09 12.98 -0.14
C PRO A 202 0.69 11.73 -0.53
N THR A 203 0.16 10.96 -1.47
CA THR A 203 0.71 9.66 -1.90
C THR A 203 0.66 9.58 -3.41
N VAL A 204 1.81 9.41 -4.04
CA VAL A 204 1.96 9.34 -5.50
C VAL A 204 2.68 8.06 -5.89
N ILE A 205 2.60 7.68 -7.16
CA ILE A 205 3.43 6.62 -7.73
C ILE A 205 4.63 7.25 -8.44
N ARG A 206 5.80 6.69 -8.18
CA ARG A 206 7.06 7.20 -8.72
C ARG A 206 8.10 6.09 -8.82
N GLU A 207 8.98 6.23 -9.81
CA GLU A 207 10.21 5.45 -9.91
C GLU A 207 11.35 6.14 -9.14
N ILE A 208 12.04 5.37 -8.29
CA ILE A 208 13.25 5.79 -7.58
C ILE A 208 14.29 4.67 -7.76
N ASP A 209 15.48 5.03 -8.25
CA ASP A 209 16.59 4.09 -8.49
C ASP A 209 16.19 2.83 -9.28
N GLY A 210 15.34 2.99 -10.31
CA GLY A 210 14.88 1.92 -11.18
C GLY A 210 13.79 1.01 -10.60
N ALA A 211 13.24 1.34 -9.42
CA ALA A 211 12.10 0.63 -8.85
C ALA A 211 10.87 1.55 -8.83
N ILE A 212 9.76 1.10 -9.41
CA ILE A 212 8.45 1.74 -9.22
C ILE A 212 7.92 1.45 -7.81
N GLY A 213 7.21 2.41 -7.22
CA GLY A 213 6.54 2.23 -5.93
C GLY A 213 5.71 3.44 -5.52
N SER A 214 5.11 3.36 -4.35
CA SER A 214 4.40 4.50 -3.75
C SER A 214 5.37 5.36 -2.96
N VAL A 215 5.23 6.68 -3.11
CA VAL A 215 5.93 7.71 -2.34
C VAL A 215 4.88 8.49 -1.58
N GLN A 216 4.91 8.39 -0.25
CA GLN A 216 3.98 9.08 0.65
C GLN A 216 4.74 10.12 1.46
N LEU A 217 4.23 11.35 1.53
CA LEU A 217 4.82 12.40 2.36
C LEU A 217 4.95 11.92 3.82
N LYS A 218 6.15 12.06 4.40
CA LYS A 218 6.35 11.74 5.82
C LYS A 218 5.75 12.85 6.66
N ILE A 219 4.84 12.50 7.56
CA ILE A 219 4.16 13.45 8.42
C ILE A 219 4.96 13.66 9.70
N ASN A 220 5.12 14.93 10.08
CA ASN A 220 5.72 15.31 11.35
C ASN A 220 4.72 15.12 12.49
N GLY A 221 4.89 14.07 13.28
CA GLY A 221 4.05 13.79 14.42
C GLY A 221 4.57 12.61 15.25
N ARG A 222 3.77 12.19 16.22
CA ARG A 222 4.07 11.05 17.08
C ARG A 222 3.25 9.83 16.63
N PRO A 223 3.87 8.67 16.34
CA PRO A 223 3.12 7.46 16.05
C PRO A 223 2.25 7.04 17.24
N ALA A 224 1.00 6.67 17.01
CA ALA A 224 0.05 6.32 18.07
C ALA A 224 0.51 5.11 18.91
N SER A 225 1.23 4.16 18.31
CA SER A 225 1.86 3.03 19.01
C SER A 225 2.92 3.41 20.05
N THR A 226 3.37 4.68 20.08
CA THR A 226 4.31 5.16 21.09
C THR A 226 3.63 5.75 22.33
N PHE A 227 2.30 5.86 22.33
CA PHE A 227 1.51 6.28 23.49
C PHE A 227 1.29 5.11 24.43
N ALA A 228 0.98 5.38 25.70
CA ALA A 228 0.60 4.32 26.62
C ALA A 228 -0.86 3.94 26.39
N ASN A 229 -1.14 2.66 26.10
CA ASN A 229 -2.50 2.14 25.92
C ASN A 229 -3.32 2.95 24.88
N GLU A 230 -4.54 3.36 25.22
CA GLU A 230 -5.48 4.10 24.35
C GLU A 230 -5.34 5.64 24.42
N GLU A 231 -4.34 6.18 25.13
CA GLU A 231 -4.18 7.64 25.30
C GLU A 231 -4.09 8.41 23.97
N TRP A 232 -3.60 7.77 22.92
CA TRP A 232 -3.53 8.37 21.59
C TRP A 232 -4.90 8.76 21.03
N MET A 233 -5.98 8.05 21.41
CA MET A 233 -7.34 8.36 20.97
C MET A 233 -7.84 9.66 21.58
N GLU A 234 -7.42 9.99 22.80
CA GLU A 234 -7.73 11.26 23.46
C GLU A 234 -6.93 12.42 22.86
N ALA A 235 -5.70 12.15 22.44
CA ALA A 235 -4.85 13.12 21.75
C ALA A 235 -5.28 13.38 20.29
N ALA A 236 -5.97 12.41 19.68
CA ALA A 236 -6.41 12.45 18.29
C ALA A 236 -7.64 13.35 18.09
N ASN A 237 -7.70 13.99 16.93
CA ASN A 237 -8.85 14.75 16.50
C ASN A 237 -10.00 13.80 16.16
N VAL A 238 -11.11 13.93 16.88
CA VAL A 238 -12.27 13.04 16.74
C VAL A 238 -12.91 13.10 15.34
N LYS A 239 -12.79 14.21 14.61
CA LYS A 239 -13.26 14.33 13.22
C LYS A 239 -12.41 13.44 12.31
N ASP A 240 -11.09 13.52 12.46
CA ASP A 240 -10.15 12.73 11.66
C ASP A 240 -10.33 11.23 11.96
N LEU A 241 -10.53 10.85 13.24
CA LEU A 241 -10.83 9.46 13.59
C LEU A 241 -12.12 8.95 12.91
N ARG A 242 -13.19 9.77 12.83
CA ARG A 242 -14.41 9.39 12.11
C ARG A 242 -14.17 9.24 10.60
N GLU A 243 -13.37 10.13 10.00
CA GLU A 243 -12.99 10.03 8.59
C GLU A 243 -12.17 8.75 8.33
N VAL A 244 -11.24 8.39 9.22
CA VAL A 244 -10.49 7.12 9.10
C VAL A 244 -11.43 5.92 9.25
N ALA A 245 -12.35 5.93 10.22
CA ALA A 245 -13.32 4.86 10.41
C ALA A 245 -14.15 4.61 9.13
N LEU A 246 -14.62 5.71 8.52
CA LEU A 246 -15.34 5.69 7.27
C LEU A 246 -14.47 5.14 6.12
N LEU A 247 -13.24 5.61 5.99
CA LEU A 247 -12.33 5.18 4.92
C LEU A 247 -11.98 3.69 5.05
N ASP A 248 -11.66 3.22 6.25
CA ASP A 248 -11.37 1.81 6.53
C ASP A 248 -12.57 0.92 6.22
N PHE A 249 -13.80 1.37 6.51
CA PHE A 249 -15.01 0.64 6.12
C PHE A 249 -15.22 0.61 4.60
N LEU A 250 -15.09 1.78 3.94
CA LEU A 250 -15.28 1.87 2.49
C LEU A 250 -14.27 1.01 1.72
N LEU A 251 -13.01 1.02 2.15
CA LEU A 251 -11.90 0.32 1.51
C LEU A 251 -11.59 -1.04 2.14
N GLU A 252 -12.36 -1.50 3.12
CA GLU A 252 -12.18 -2.80 3.78
C GLU A 252 -10.74 -3.02 4.25
N ASN A 253 -10.17 -2.05 4.96
CA ASN A 253 -8.80 -2.16 5.46
C ASN A 253 -8.66 -3.36 6.40
N TYR A 254 -7.80 -4.32 6.08
CA TYR A 254 -7.58 -5.52 6.89
C TYR A 254 -6.52 -5.35 7.99
N ASP A 255 -5.73 -4.28 7.98
CA ASP A 255 -4.54 -4.19 8.82
C ASP A 255 -4.45 -2.89 9.63
N ARG A 256 -5.57 -2.22 9.91
CA ARG A 256 -5.53 -1.00 10.72
C ARG A 256 -5.28 -1.30 12.20
N HIS A 257 -4.08 -0.95 12.66
CA HIS A 257 -3.66 -0.98 14.06
C HIS A 257 -3.02 0.35 14.51
N ASP A 258 -2.68 0.47 15.79
CA ASP A 258 -2.14 1.70 16.42
C ASP A 258 -0.86 2.23 15.73
N GLY A 259 -0.01 1.33 15.25
CA GLY A 259 1.18 1.65 14.47
C GLY A 259 0.90 2.36 13.13
N ASN A 260 -0.33 2.38 12.63
CA ASN A 260 -0.67 3.03 11.37
C ASN A 260 -1.30 4.43 11.55
N TYR A 261 -1.18 5.04 12.73
CA TYR A 261 -1.59 6.43 12.94
C TYR A 261 -0.41 7.30 13.34
N ILE A 262 -0.36 8.49 12.75
CA ILE A 262 0.51 9.59 13.19
C ILE A 262 -0.37 10.69 13.77
N ILE A 263 -0.09 11.08 15.02
CA ILE A 263 -0.77 12.18 15.70
C ILE A 263 0.12 13.42 15.62
N GLU A 264 -0.32 14.41 14.85
CA GLU A 264 0.39 15.69 14.70
C GLU A 264 0.19 16.59 15.92
N ASN A 265 1.01 17.65 15.99
CA ASN A 265 0.79 18.71 16.97
C ASN A 265 -0.59 19.35 16.75
N GLY A 266 -1.40 19.44 17.80
CA GLY A 266 -2.80 19.89 17.70
C GLY A 266 -3.81 18.77 17.43
N GLY A 267 -3.36 17.52 17.39
CA GLY A 267 -4.21 16.34 17.36
C GLY A 267 -4.68 15.90 15.98
N ALA A 268 -4.30 16.59 14.90
CA ALA A 268 -4.63 16.11 13.57
C ALA A 268 -4.09 14.69 13.37
N THR A 269 -4.93 13.80 12.85
CA THR A 269 -4.61 12.37 12.75
C THR A 269 -4.41 12.00 11.30
N ARG A 270 -3.30 11.32 11.02
CA ARG A 270 -3.01 10.74 9.70
C ARG A 270 -2.99 9.23 9.80
N ALA A 271 -3.74 8.59 8.91
CA ALA A 271 -3.71 7.16 8.67
C ALA A 271 -2.69 6.86 7.57
N ILE A 272 -1.80 5.91 7.84
CA ILE A 272 -0.77 5.43 6.89
C ILE A 272 -0.97 3.92 6.65
N ASP A 273 -0.12 3.28 5.86
CA ASP A 273 -0.14 1.81 5.65
C ASP A 273 -1.47 1.23 5.13
N HIS A 274 -1.91 1.70 3.96
CA HIS A 274 -3.10 1.18 3.27
C HIS A 274 -2.80 0.07 2.27
N GLY A 275 -1.57 -0.45 2.20
CA GLY A 275 -1.21 -1.50 1.24
C GLY A 275 -2.09 -2.76 1.29
N LEU A 276 -2.82 -2.98 2.40
CA LEU A 276 -3.67 -4.15 2.63
C LEU A 276 -5.19 -3.85 2.62
N ILE A 277 -5.62 -2.74 1.99
CA ILE A 277 -7.05 -2.49 1.72
C ILE A 277 -7.60 -3.45 0.66
N LEU A 278 -8.93 -3.57 0.58
CA LEU A 278 -9.69 -4.33 -0.43
C LEU A 278 -9.11 -5.74 -0.68
N PRO A 279 -8.97 -6.57 0.38
CA PRO A 279 -8.48 -7.93 0.26
C PRO A 279 -9.39 -8.80 -0.62
N ASP A 280 -8.82 -9.74 -1.38
CA ASP A 280 -9.59 -10.71 -2.16
C ASP A 280 -10.45 -11.57 -1.22
N PRO A 281 -11.78 -11.64 -1.45
CA PRO A 281 -12.71 -12.35 -0.56
C PRO A 281 -12.35 -13.82 -0.33
N GLN A 282 -11.61 -14.46 -1.23
CA GLN A 282 -11.21 -15.87 -1.08
C GLN A 282 -10.28 -16.11 0.12
N PHE A 283 -9.60 -15.07 0.63
CA PHE A 283 -8.72 -15.19 1.79
C PHE A 283 -9.43 -14.95 3.14
N ASN A 284 -10.75 -14.68 3.13
CA ASN A 284 -11.58 -14.52 4.35
C ASN A 284 -11.03 -13.48 5.34
N PHE A 285 -10.46 -12.39 4.83
CA PHE A 285 -10.00 -11.27 5.63
C PHE A 285 -11.18 -10.41 6.09
N SER A 286 -11.13 -9.93 7.33
CA SER A 286 -12.13 -9.06 7.96
C SER A 286 -11.61 -7.63 8.09
N THR A 287 -12.45 -6.62 7.88
CA THR A 287 -12.03 -5.23 8.14
C THR A 287 -11.54 -5.08 9.59
N ARG A 288 -10.40 -4.43 9.76
CA ARG A 288 -9.81 -4.02 11.04
C ARG A 288 -9.83 -2.51 11.11
N SER A 289 -10.35 -1.94 12.20
CA SER A 289 -10.26 -0.49 12.46
C SER A 289 -10.56 -0.14 13.92
N PHE A 290 -9.58 0.47 14.60
CA PHE A 290 -9.75 1.00 15.96
C PHE A 290 -10.86 2.06 16.04
N PRO A 291 -10.89 3.08 15.16
CA PRO A 291 -11.97 4.05 15.10
C PRO A 291 -13.35 3.43 14.91
N LEU A 292 -13.53 2.45 14.00
CA LEU A 292 -14.82 1.78 13.85
C LEU A 292 -15.25 1.10 15.15
N ARG A 293 -14.35 0.36 15.82
CA ARG A 293 -14.64 -0.24 17.13
C ARG A 293 -15.05 0.80 18.16
N HIS A 294 -14.30 1.91 18.25
CA HIS A 294 -14.56 2.98 19.20
C HIS A 294 -15.95 3.59 18.99
N PHE A 295 -16.29 3.98 17.75
CA PHE A 295 -17.58 4.59 17.45
C PHE A 295 -18.74 3.58 17.52
N SER A 296 -18.54 2.31 17.16
CA SER A 296 -19.57 1.27 17.33
C SER A 296 -19.93 1.02 18.80
N ALA A 297 -18.99 1.19 19.73
CA ALA A 297 -19.27 1.12 21.17
C ALA A 297 -19.91 2.40 21.74
N GLY A 298 -19.95 3.48 20.96
CA GLY A 298 -20.36 4.81 21.37
C GLY A 298 -21.30 5.47 20.37
N ASP A 299 -20.92 6.67 19.92
CA ASP A 299 -21.68 7.44 18.94
C ASP A 299 -21.27 7.09 17.51
N ARG A 300 -22.16 6.38 16.80
CA ARG A 300 -21.99 6.01 15.39
C ARG A 300 -22.43 7.10 14.41
N THR A 301 -22.99 8.22 14.88
CA THR A 301 -23.53 9.26 14.01
C THR A 301 -22.45 9.79 13.07
N ILE A 302 -22.76 9.85 11.78
CA ILE A 302 -21.92 10.50 10.78
C ILE A 302 -22.35 11.98 10.73
N PRO A 303 -21.45 12.93 11.05
CA PRO A 303 -21.78 14.34 11.01
C PRO A 303 -22.19 14.80 9.60
N GLU A 304 -23.11 15.76 9.52
CA GLU A 304 -23.63 16.30 8.25
C GLU A 304 -22.52 16.72 7.25
N PRO A 305 -21.42 17.39 7.67
CA PRO A 305 -20.33 17.70 6.74
C PRO A 305 -19.72 16.45 6.07
N LEU A 306 -19.62 15.33 6.80
CA LEU A 306 -19.07 14.07 6.31
C LEU A 306 -20.08 13.32 5.43
N LEU A 307 -21.38 13.41 5.72
CA LEU A 307 -22.43 12.94 4.82
C LEU A 307 -22.43 13.71 3.49
N LYS A 308 -22.18 15.02 3.52
CA LYS A 308 -22.04 15.83 2.31
C LYS A 308 -20.82 15.43 1.48
N GLN A 309 -19.68 15.16 2.15
CA GLN A 309 -18.48 14.62 1.49
C GLN A 309 -18.74 13.27 0.83
N LEU A 310 -19.41 12.34 1.53
CA LEU A 310 -19.81 11.04 1.00
C LEU A 310 -20.72 11.17 -0.23
N ASN A 311 -21.75 12.03 -0.17
CA ASN A 311 -22.63 12.28 -1.31
C ASN A 311 -21.85 12.82 -2.52
N GLY A 312 -20.83 13.66 -2.28
CA GLY A 312 -19.96 14.20 -3.32
C GLY A 312 -19.25 13.15 -4.16
N LEU A 313 -18.95 11.95 -3.60
CA LEU A 313 -18.34 10.84 -4.36
C LEU A 313 -19.17 10.39 -5.56
N PHE A 314 -20.48 10.61 -5.52
CA PHE A 314 -21.42 10.23 -6.57
C PHE A 314 -21.69 11.33 -7.60
N GLU A 315 -21.01 12.48 -7.49
CA GLU A 315 -20.95 13.43 -8.60
C GLU A 315 -20.26 12.76 -9.79
N GLU A 316 -20.87 12.84 -10.98
CA GLU A 316 -20.51 12.05 -12.16
C GLU A 316 -18.99 12.05 -12.44
N SER A 317 -18.36 13.22 -12.32
CA SER A 317 -16.93 13.37 -12.55
C SER A 317 -16.04 12.74 -11.48
N ARG A 318 -16.44 12.73 -10.19
CA ARG A 318 -15.69 12.03 -9.14
C ARG A 318 -15.91 10.52 -9.24
N TYR A 319 -17.16 10.11 -9.45
CA TYR A 319 -17.56 8.72 -9.54
C TYR A 319 -16.83 7.96 -10.66
N GLY A 320 -16.78 8.55 -11.85
CA GLY A 320 -16.05 7.99 -12.99
C GLY A 320 -14.55 7.83 -12.70
N ALA A 321 -13.93 8.86 -12.13
CA ALA A 321 -12.50 8.85 -11.80
C ALA A 321 -12.15 7.78 -10.74
N ILE A 322 -13.00 7.61 -9.71
CA ILE A 322 -12.79 6.56 -8.70
C ILE A 322 -12.95 5.17 -9.33
N ARG A 323 -13.95 4.97 -10.19
CA ARG A 323 -14.13 3.69 -10.90
C ARG A 323 -12.92 3.34 -11.75
N GLU A 324 -12.39 4.31 -12.50
CA GLU A 324 -11.17 4.13 -13.29
C GLU A 324 -9.96 3.80 -12.40
N ALA A 325 -9.81 4.46 -11.25
CA ALA A 325 -8.76 4.14 -10.29
C ALA A 325 -8.89 2.71 -9.73
N PHE A 326 -10.09 2.25 -9.39
CA PHE A 326 -10.34 0.86 -9.01
C PHE A 326 -9.95 -0.11 -10.13
N ASN A 327 -10.34 0.18 -11.37
CA ASN A 327 -10.01 -0.65 -12.54
C ASN A 327 -8.50 -0.78 -12.74
N LEU A 328 -7.78 0.32 -12.55
CA LEU A 328 -6.33 0.35 -12.67
C LEU A 328 -5.65 -0.52 -11.60
N VAL A 329 -6.05 -0.36 -10.33
CA VAL A 329 -5.40 -1.04 -9.20
C VAL A 329 -5.80 -2.52 -9.10
N LEU A 330 -7.08 -2.81 -9.26
CA LEU A 330 -7.65 -4.15 -9.07
C LEU A 330 -7.68 -4.97 -10.36
N GLY A 331 -7.41 -4.35 -11.50
CA GLY A 331 -7.55 -4.97 -12.80
C GLY A 331 -9.01 -5.19 -13.19
N PRO A 332 -9.29 -5.39 -14.49
CA PRO A 332 -10.66 -5.42 -15.02
C PRO A 332 -11.53 -6.55 -14.47
N THR A 333 -10.91 -7.68 -14.07
CA THR A 333 -11.66 -8.86 -13.61
C THR A 333 -12.18 -8.72 -12.17
N GLN A 334 -11.39 -8.13 -11.27
CA GLN A 334 -11.79 -8.00 -9.85
C GLN A 334 -12.47 -6.66 -9.56
N SER A 335 -12.13 -5.60 -10.32
CA SER A 335 -12.54 -4.23 -10.00
C SER A 335 -14.05 -4.04 -9.88
N GLU A 336 -14.85 -4.68 -10.74
CA GLU A 336 -16.31 -4.47 -10.75
C GLU A 336 -16.95 -4.85 -9.40
N ASP A 337 -16.63 -6.03 -8.88
CA ASP A 337 -17.19 -6.51 -7.61
C ASP A 337 -16.75 -5.62 -6.43
N PHE A 338 -15.48 -5.22 -6.39
CA PHE A 338 -14.96 -4.35 -5.34
C PHE A 338 -15.54 -2.93 -5.42
N PHE A 339 -15.69 -2.38 -6.62
CA PHE A 339 -16.25 -1.05 -6.82
C PHE A 339 -17.76 -1.04 -6.50
N MET A 340 -18.50 -2.07 -6.89
CA MET A 340 -19.90 -2.25 -6.47
C MET A 340 -20.03 -2.40 -4.95
N GLY A 341 -19.09 -3.11 -4.31
CA GLY A 341 -19.00 -3.23 -2.85
C GLY A 341 -18.76 -1.88 -2.18
N PHE A 342 -17.79 -1.11 -2.68
CA PHE A 342 -17.49 0.26 -2.25
C PHE A 342 -18.72 1.17 -2.38
N GLU A 343 -19.37 1.17 -3.55
CA GLU A 343 -20.60 1.94 -3.80
C GLU A 343 -21.70 1.55 -2.82
N LYS A 344 -21.96 0.26 -2.65
CA LYS A 344 -22.98 -0.25 -1.74
C LYS A 344 -22.72 0.19 -0.30
N ARG A 345 -21.47 0.14 0.17
CA ARG A 345 -21.08 0.62 1.50
C ARG A 345 -21.30 2.12 1.63
N ALA A 346 -20.80 2.92 0.68
CA ALA A 346 -20.97 4.37 0.69
C ALA A 346 -22.44 4.80 0.69
N ARG A 347 -23.27 4.21 -0.17
CA ARG A 347 -24.72 4.45 -0.19
C ARG A 347 -25.40 4.00 1.09
N GLY A 348 -24.96 2.90 1.69
CA GLY A 348 -25.43 2.43 2.99
C GLY A 348 -25.17 3.46 4.10
N LEU A 349 -23.95 4.01 4.17
CA LEU A 349 -23.60 5.07 5.12
C LEU A 349 -24.46 6.31 4.94
N ILE A 350 -24.64 6.78 3.68
CA ILE A 350 -25.47 7.95 3.38
C ILE A 350 -26.92 7.72 3.79
N LYS A 351 -27.48 6.56 3.45
CA LYS A 351 -28.88 6.23 3.75
C LYS A 351 -29.14 6.16 5.26
N ASN A 352 -28.21 5.58 6.00
CA ASN A 352 -28.40 5.33 7.42
C ASN A 352 -27.97 6.50 8.30
N GLY A 353 -27.06 7.37 7.83
CA GLY A 353 -26.51 8.47 8.62
C GLY A 353 -25.56 8.02 9.74
N GLU A 354 -25.17 6.74 9.75
CA GLU A 354 -24.41 6.12 10.84
C GLU A 354 -23.32 5.20 10.29
N LEU A 355 -22.18 5.15 11.00
CA LEU A 355 -21.18 4.11 10.83
C LEU A 355 -21.79 2.73 11.14
N PRO A 356 -21.32 1.65 10.50
CA PRO A 356 -21.89 0.32 10.71
C PRO A 356 -21.64 -0.17 12.14
N ASP A 357 -22.43 -1.16 12.58
CA ASP A 357 -22.00 -2.00 13.68
C ASP A 357 -20.72 -2.72 13.30
N TYR A 358 -19.73 -2.60 14.17
CA TYR A 358 -18.43 -3.21 13.99
C TYR A 358 -18.11 -4.08 15.20
N TYR A 359 -17.85 -5.35 14.93
CA TYR A 359 -17.34 -6.29 15.91
C TYR A 359 -16.00 -6.83 15.42
N MET A 360 -14.96 -6.56 16.20
CA MET A 360 -13.67 -7.17 15.95
C MET A 360 -13.65 -8.57 16.53
N HIS A 361 -13.23 -9.56 15.73
CA HIS A 361 -13.12 -10.92 16.23
C HIS A 361 -12.02 -11.02 17.31
N PRO A 362 -12.21 -11.77 18.41
CA PRO A 362 -11.21 -11.86 19.48
C PRO A 362 -9.84 -12.36 19.01
N SER A 363 -9.79 -13.18 17.95
CA SER A 363 -8.50 -13.61 17.36
C SER A 363 -7.71 -12.46 16.73
N ASP A 364 -8.39 -11.36 16.37
CA ASP A 364 -7.79 -10.20 15.74
C ASP A 364 -7.28 -9.17 16.76
N GLU A 365 -7.71 -9.25 18.03
CA GLU A 365 -7.30 -8.32 19.09
C GLU A 365 -5.79 -8.25 19.31
N ARG A 366 -5.08 -9.37 19.08
CA ARG A 366 -3.61 -9.42 19.22
C ARG A 366 -2.87 -8.55 18.22
N TYR A 367 -3.49 -8.19 17.10
CA TYR A 367 -2.87 -7.39 16.04
C TYR A 367 -3.01 -5.89 16.28
N PHE A 368 -3.85 -5.48 17.23
CA PHE A 368 -4.16 -4.09 17.52
C PHE A 368 -3.13 -3.43 18.45
N TRP A 369 -2.44 -4.21 19.28
CA TRP A 369 -1.46 -3.72 20.23
C TRP A 369 -0.06 -4.09 19.75
N GLY A 370 0.60 -3.18 19.04
CA GLY A 370 1.99 -3.35 18.63
C GLY A 370 2.91 -3.66 19.83
N HIS A 371 3.19 -4.94 20.07
CA HIS A 371 4.28 -5.45 20.90
C HIS A 371 4.33 -5.04 22.40
N THR A 372 3.27 -4.49 22.99
CA THR A 372 3.29 -4.08 24.42
C THR A 372 2.06 -4.45 25.26
N ALA A 373 1.23 -5.41 24.84
CA ALA A 373 0.15 -5.89 25.70
C ALA A 373 0.42 -7.31 26.22
N THR A 374 0.95 -7.40 27.44
CA THR A 374 0.59 -8.52 28.32
C THR A 374 -0.93 -8.51 28.40
N PHE A 375 -1.58 -9.62 28.01
CA PHE A 375 -3.05 -9.75 28.02
C PHE A 375 -3.63 -9.27 29.35
N LEU A 376 -4.10 -8.03 29.40
CA LEU A 376 -5.06 -7.59 30.40
C LEU A 376 -6.44 -7.89 29.80
N ALA A 377 -7.25 -8.58 30.60
CA ALA A 377 -8.58 -9.04 30.26
C ALA A 377 -9.42 -7.93 29.60
N PRO A 378 -10.38 -8.29 28.72
CA PRO A 378 -11.23 -7.32 28.05
C PRO A 378 -11.88 -6.38 29.07
N PRO A 379 -11.98 -5.08 28.78
CA PRO A 379 -12.57 -4.13 29.71
C PRO A 379 -14.01 -4.56 30.02
N THR A 380 -14.27 -4.88 31.28
CA THR A 380 -15.62 -5.06 31.78
C THR A 380 -16.41 -3.79 31.55
N LYS A 381 -17.61 -3.95 30.99
CA LYS A 381 -18.66 -2.94 30.75
C LYS A 381 -18.42 -1.65 31.55
N ILE A 382 -18.23 -0.55 30.82
CA ILE A 382 -18.30 0.80 31.37
C ILE A 382 -19.67 0.94 32.04
N GLU A 383 -19.71 0.86 33.36
CA GLU A 383 -20.89 1.26 34.14
C GLU A 383 -21.05 2.76 33.96
N ARG A 384 -22.13 3.14 33.25
CA ARG A 384 -22.61 4.52 33.22
C ARG A 384 -22.95 4.94 34.65
N LYS A 385 -22.06 5.70 35.29
CA LYS A 385 -22.47 6.57 36.40
C LYS A 385 -23.35 7.66 35.81
N HIS A 386 -24.67 7.45 35.91
CA HIS A 386 -25.64 8.52 35.77
C HIS A 386 -25.35 9.56 36.85
N ALA A 387 -24.94 10.76 36.43
CA ALA A 387 -24.97 11.97 37.24
C ALA A 387 -26.16 12.81 36.76
N SER A 388 -27.32 12.57 37.39
CA SER A 388 -28.38 13.54 37.70
C SER A 388 -29.51 12.81 38.40
#